data_AF-A0A645CPX4-F1
#
_entry.id   AF-A0A645CPX4-F1
#
_cell.length_a   1.000
_cell.length_b   1.000
_cell.length_c   1.000
_cell.angle_alpha   90.00
_cell.angle_beta   90.00
_cell.angle_gamma   90.00
#
_symmetry.space_group_name_H-M   'P 1'
#
loop_
_entity.id
_entity.type
_entity.pdbx_description
1 polymer ?
#
loop_
_entity_poly.entity_id
_entity_poly.type
_entity_poly.pdbx_seq_one_letter_code
_entity_poly.pdbx_strand_id
1 'polypeptide(L)'
;MQLQFNIITFLAPDNPVPFSFFKQKKDDSFRPLRKSEYPGELWDRHELELQNIQNLYCNFSDQEENPDFSCNVDLNNSTCFALHYFRHILQNYFLSLDNVVVSQNFINDIEILLPAKIQNSSEYTLYYCFTIKLQCA
;
A
#
# COMPACT_ATOMS: atom_id res chain seq x y z
N MET A 1 -2.90 4.43 36.72
CA MET A 1 -2.86 3.72 35.43
C MET A 1 -2.95 4.75 34.33
N GLN A 2 -1.96 4.82 33.43
CA GLN A 2 -1.93 5.77 32.32
C GLN A 2 -2.09 4.98 31.02
N LEU A 3 -3.14 5.29 30.26
CA LEU A 3 -3.36 4.72 28.93
C LEU A 3 -2.68 5.63 27.90
N GLN A 4 -1.93 5.05 26.96
CA GLN A 4 -1.27 5.76 25.87
C GLN A 4 -1.75 5.16 24.54
N PHE A 5 -2.10 6.02 23.58
CA PHE A 5 -2.46 5.65 22.21
C PHE A 5 -1.39 6.19 21.26
N ASN A 6 -0.88 5.35 20.36
CA ASN A 6 0.08 5.75 19.34
C ASN A 6 -0.67 6.00 18.02
N ILE A 7 -1.13 7.24 17.82
CA ILE A 7 -1.70 7.70 16.55
C ILE A 7 -0.71 8.65 15.91
N ILE A 8 -0.30 8.34 14.68
CA ILE A 8 0.55 9.19 13.86
C ILE A 8 -0.29 9.66 12.67
N THR A 9 -0.52 10.97 12.59
CA THR A 9 -1.25 11.58 11.48
C THR A 9 -0.28 12.08 10.43
N PHE A 10 -0.63 11.88 9.16
CA PHE A 10 0.08 12.45 8.02
C PHE A 10 -0.92 12.96 6.99
N LEU A 11 -0.51 13.93 6.20
CA LEU A 11 -1.30 14.48 5.11
C LEU A 11 -0.90 13.80 3.81
N ALA A 12 -1.88 13.49 2.97
CA ALA A 12 -1.59 13.09 1.59
C ALA A 12 -1.05 14.29 0.81
N PRO A 13 -0.29 14.07 -0.27
CA PRO A 13 0.14 15.15 -1.16
C PRO A 13 -1.05 16.00 -1.64
N ASP A 14 -0.91 17.33 -1.59
CA ASP A 14 -1.95 18.27 -2.03
C ASP A 14 -2.16 18.27 -3.56
N ASN A 15 -1.14 17.85 -4.31
CA ASN A 15 -1.18 17.81 -5.77
C ASN A 15 -1.46 16.38 -6.27
N PRO A 16 -2.22 16.23 -7.37
CA PRO A 16 -2.41 14.93 -8.02
C PRO A 16 -1.09 14.24 -8.38
N VAL A 17 -0.99 12.95 -8.06
CA VAL A 17 0.22 12.15 -8.28
C VAL A 17 0.02 11.25 -9.51
N PRO A 18 0.99 11.16 -10.44
CA PRO A 18 0.87 10.29 -11.60
C PRO A 18 0.99 8.82 -11.21
N PHE A 19 0.09 8.00 -11.75
CA PHE A 19 0.12 6.55 -11.59
C PHE A 19 -0.12 5.81 -12.92
N SER A 20 0.52 4.65 -13.02
CA SER A 20 0.45 3.72 -14.14
C SER A 20 -0.32 2.45 -13.76
N PHE A 21 -1.22 2.01 -14.62
CA PHE A 21 -2.10 0.86 -14.39
C PHE A 21 -1.99 -0.14 -15.55
N PHE A 22 -2.10 -1.42 -15.20
CA PHE A 22 -1.90 -2.54 -16.12
C PHE A 22 -3.03 -3.55 -16.03
N LYS A 23 -3.41 -4.15 -17.16
CA LYS A 23 -4.43 -5.21 -17.24
C LYS A 23 -3.89 -6.56 -16.76
N GLN A 24 -2.57 -6.76 -16.82
CA GLN A 24 -1.90 -7.99 -16.41
C GLN A 24 -0.84 -7.72 -15.34
N LYS A 25 -0.69 -8.66 -14.41
CA LYS A 25 0.38 -8.63 -13.41
C LYS A 25 1.70 -8.95 -14.11
N LYS A 26 2.64 -8.00 -14.10
CA LYS A 26 3.99 -8.23 -14.66
C LYS A 26 4.85 -9.10 -13.73
N ASP A 27 4.92 -8.72 -12.45
CA ASP A 27 5.69 -9.41 -11.41
C ASP A 27 5.10 -9.17 -10.01
N ASP A 28 5.78 -9.63 -8.96
CA ASP A 28 5.32 -9.53 -7.57
C ASP A 28 5.36 -8.13 -6.94
N SER A 29 6.02 -7.15 -7.57
CA SER A 29 5.94 -5.74 -7.16
C SER A 29 4.57 -5.13 -7.51
N PHE A 30 3.87 -5.69 -8.50
CA PHE A 30 2.55 -5.23 -8.92
C PHE A 30 1.46 -5.78 -8.00
N ARG A 31 0.75 -4.86 -7.35
CA ARG A 31 -0.38 -5.18 -6.48
C ARG A 31 -1.69 -5.14 -7.27
N PRO A 32 -2.60 -6.09 -7.01
CA PRO A 32 -3.92 -6.11 -7.65
C PRO A 32 -4.77 -4.95 -7.11
N LEU A 33 -5.27 -4.12 -7.99
CA LEU A 33 -6.23 -3.06 -7.69
C LEU A 33 -7.62 -3.54 -8.09
N ARG A 34 -8.53 -3.66 -7.13
CA ARG A 34 -9.93 -4.04 -7.41
C ARG A 34 -10.67 -2.89 -8.05
N LYS A 35 -11.70 -3.17 -8.84
CA LYS A 35 -12.58 -2.15 -9.45
C LYS A 35 -13.13 -1.11 -8.46
N SER A 36 -13.41 -1.52 -7.22
CA SER A 36 -13.88 -0.61 -6.15
C SER A 36 -12.81 0.35 -5.64
N GLU A 37 -11.56 0.14 -6.00
CA GLU A 37 -10.41 0.96 -5.64
C GLU A 37 -9.92 1.81 -6.82
N TYR A 38 -10.58 1.76 -7.99
CA TYR A 38 -10.19 2.58 -9.13
C TYR A 38 -10.39 4.06 -8.79
N PRO A 39 -9.38 4.91 -9.01
CA PRO A 39 -9.53 6.36 -8.90
C PRO A 39 -10.65 6.87 -9.79
N GLY A 40 -11.38 7.91 -9.34
CA GLY A 40 -12.44 8.52 -10.14
C GLY A 40 -11.89 9.06 -11.47
N GLU A 41 -10.70 9.67 -11.44
CA GLU A 41 -10.02 10.21 -12.61
C GLU A 41 -9.66 9.14 -13.64
N LEU A 42 -9.41 7.91 -13.20
CA LEU A 42 -9.17 6.76 -14.08
C LEU A 42 -10.49 6.29 -14.69
N TRP A 43 -11.53 6.16 -13.86
CA TRP A 43 -12.85 5.70 -14.28
C TRP A 43 -13.47 6.64 -15.33
N ASP A 44 -13.48 7.94 -15.05
CA ASP A 44 -14.10 8.96 -15.90
C ASP A 44 -13.51 9.01 -17.32
N ARG A 45 -12.22 8.65 -17.46
CA ARG A 45 -11.53 8.65 -18.77
C ARG A 45 -11.70 7.36 -19.55
N HIS A 46 -11.84 6.23 -18.86
CA HIS A 46 -11.74 4.90 -19.47
C HIS A 46 -12.93 3.98 -19.14
N GLU A 47 -14.07 4.54 -18.73
CA GLU A 47 -15.23 3.80 -18.26
C GLU A 47 -15.60 2.63 -19.17
N LEU A 48 -15.73 2.85 -20.47
CA LEU A 48 -16.12 1.82 -21.45
C LEU A 48 -15.15 0.62 -21.46
N GLU A 49 -13.86 0.86 -21.27
CA GLU A 49 -12.85 -0.20 -21.21
C GLU A 49 -12.83 -0.89 -19.84
N LEU A 50 -13.00 -0.11 -18.77
CA LEU A 50 -12.90 -0.58 -17.39
C LEU A 50 -14.15 -1.30 -16.89
N GLN A 51 -15.31 -1.11 -17.53
CA GLN A 51 -16.56 -1.76 -17.15
C GLN A 51 -16.42 -3.28 -17.00
N ASN A 52 -15.66 -3.91 -17.90
CA ASN A 52 -15.47 -5.36 -17.95
C ASN A 52 -14.19 -5.85 -17.25
N ILE A 53 -13.38 -4.94 -16.68
CA ILE A 53 -12.10 -5.27 -16.05
C ILE A 53 -12.27 -5.25 -14.53
N GLN A 54 -12.22 -6.43 -13.91
CA GLN A 54 -12.42 -6.58 -12.45
C GLN A 54 -11.22 -6.16 -11.63
N ASN A 55 -10.01 -6.42 -12.14
CA ASN A 55 -8.77 -6.04 -11.49
C ASN A 55 -7.83 -5.42 -12.50
N LEU A 56 -7.21 -4.32 -12.07
CA LEU A 56 -5.98 -3.79 -12.66
C LEU A 56 -4.81 -4.16 -11.74
N TYR A 57 -3.62 -3.83 -12.19
CA TYR A 57 -2.40 -3.99 -11.42
C TYR A 57 -1.61 -2.69 -11.43
N CYS A 58 -1.03 -2.35 -10.28
CA CYS A 58 -0.22 -1.15 -10.09
C CYS A 58 0.93 -1.48 -9.13
N ASN A 59 2.13 -1.00 -9.44
CA ASN A 59 3.28 -1.06 -8.53
C ASN A 59 3.53 0.29 -7.83
N PHE A 60 2.62 1.25 -8.01
CA PHE A 60 2.69 2.59 -7.44
C PHE A 60 3.99 3.37 -7.73
N SER A 61 4.67 3.00 -8.83
CA SER A 61 5.84 3.69 -9.36
C SER A 61 5.43 4.74 -10.41
N ASP A 62 6.19 5.83 -10.48
CA ASP A 62 6.05 6.89 -11.48
C ASP A 62 6.86 6.63 -12.77
N GLN A 63 7.69 5.57 -12.79
CA GLN A 63 8.66 5.31 -13.87
C GLN A 63 8.28 4.18 -14.83
N GLU A 64 7.03 3.71 -14.80
CA GLU A 64 6.65 2.57 -15.63
C GLU A 64 6.47 2.92 -17.11
N GLU A 65 7.11 2.14 -17.97
CA GLU A 65 6.95 2.24 -19.42
C GLU A 65 5.71 1.49 -19.91
N ASN A 66 5.06 2.05 -20.94
CA ASN A 66 3.93 1.48 -21.67
C ASN A 66 2.76 1.02 -20.77
N PRO A 67 2.19 1.90 -19.92
CA PRO A 67 1.00 1.56 -19.16
C PRO A 67 -0.22 1.32 -20.06
N ASP A 68 -1.10 0.38 -19.66
CA ASP A 68 -2.42 0.23 -20.31
C ASP A 68 -3.28 1.47 -20.06
N PHE A 69 -3.15 2.05 -18.86
CA PHE A 69 -3.80 3.31 -18.48
C PHE A 69 -2.89 4.15 -17.60
N SER A 70 -2.99 5.47 -17.71
CA SER A 70 -2.30 6.40 -16.81
C SER A 70 -3.22 7.55 -16.42
N CYS A 71 -3.15 7.96 -15.15
CA CYS A 71 -3.86 9.14 -14.68
C CYS A 71 -3.13 9.80 -13.51
N ASN A 72 -3.40 11.09 -13.32
CA ASN A 72 -3.00 11.80 -12.12
C ASN A 72 -4.14 11.66 -11.11
N VAL A 73 -3.84 11.08 -9.96
CA VAL A 73 -4.82 10.77 -8.92
C VAL A 73 -4.71 11.76 -7.79
N ASP A 74 -5.82 12.39 -7.42
CA ASP A 74 -5.94 13.11 -6.17
C ASP A 74 -6.15 12.12 -5.02
N LEU A 75 -5.09 11.93 -4.22
CA LEU A 75 -5.08 10.99 -3.10
C LEU A 75 -6.00 11.42 -1.95
N ASN A 76 -6.43 12.69 -1.89
CA ASN A 76 -7.41 13.14 -0.90
C ASN A 76 -8.84 12.73 -1.29
N ASN A 77 -9.12 12.61 -2.59
CA ASN A 77 -10.45 12.27 -3.09
C ASN A 77 -10.60 10.77 -3.43
N SER A 78 -9.51 10.06 -3.71
CA SER A 78 -9.51 8.62 -4.02
C SER A 78 -9.16 7.76 -2.81
N THR A 79 -10.01 7.79 -1.77
CA THR A 79 -9.73 7.19 -0.43
C THR A 79 -9.28 5.72 -0.47
N CYS A 80 -10.00 4.85 -1.19
CA CYS A 80 -9.67 3.42 -1.27
C CYS A 80 -8.30 3.20 -1.95
N PHE A 81 -8.06 3.89 -3.07
CA PHE A 81 -6.78 3.86 -3.77
C PHE A 81 -5.65 4.39 -2.89
N ALA A 82 -5.87 5.50 -2.19
CA ALA A 82 -4.89 6.11 -1.30
C ALA A 82 -4.50 5.18 -0.14
N LEU A 83 -5.47 4.53 0.49
CA LEU A 83 -5.20 3.52 1.52
C LEU A 83 -4.37 2.35 0.99
N HIS A 84 -4.63 1.90 -0.24
CA HIS A 84 -3.83 0.86 -0.88
C HIS A 84 -2.38 1.35 -1.12
N TYR A 85 -2.24 2.53 -1.72
CA TYR A 85 -0.96 3.18 -2.00
C TYR A 85 -0.10 3.34 -0.74
N PHE A 86 -0.66 3.93 0.33
CA PHE A 86 0.09 4.14 1.57
C PHE A 86 0.42 2.83 2.29
N ARG A 87 -0.45 1.82 2.23
CA ARG A 87 -0.11 0.47 2.73
C ARG A 87 1.10 -0.09 1.97
N HIS A 88 1.13 0.04 0.64
CA HIS A 88 2.24 -0.42 -0.18
C HIS A 88 3.55 0.29 0.18
N ILE A 89 3.54 1.63 0.31
CA ILE A 89 4.72 2.40 0.73
C ILE A 89 5.23 1.93 2.10
N LEU A 90 4.34 1.81 3.08
CA LEU A 90 4.71 1.40 4.44
C LEU A 90 5.30 -0.01 4.44
N GLN A 91 4.69 -0.95 3.72
CA GLN A 91 5.22 -2.30 3.58
C GLN A 91 6.63 -2.29 2.99
N ASN A 92 6.84 -1.56 1.89
CA ASN A 92 8.16 -1.47 1.25
C ASN A 92 9.19 -0.81 2.16
N TYR A 93 8.81 0.22 2.91
CA TYR A 93 9.69 0.85 3.89
C TYR A 93 10.16 -0.15 4.94
N PHE A 94 9.25 -0.89 5.58
CA PHE A 94 9.64 -1.87 6.60
C PHE A 94 10.39 -3.07 6.02
N LEU A 95 10.04 -3.53 4.81
CA LEU A 95 10.77 -4.58 4.09
C LEU A 95 12.21 -4.17 3.75
N SER A 96 12.47 -2.88 3.62
CA SER A 96 13.83 -2.35 3.37
C SER A 96 14.73 -2.36 4.62
N LEU A 97 14.17 -2.60 5.80
CA LEU A 97 14.92 -2.64 7.05
C LEU A 97 15.50 -4.04 7.30
N ASP A 98 16.73 -4.09 7.82
CA ASP A 98 17.41 -5.35 8.08
C ASP A 98 16.69 -6.21 9.14
N ASN A 99 16.54 -7.50 8.83
CA ASN A 99 15.97 -8.52 9.72
C ASN A 99 14.54 -8.22 10.21
N VAL A 100 13.81 -7.35 9.50
CA VAL A 100 12.38 -7.12 9.75
C VAL A 100 11.56 -8.08 8.91
N VAL A 101 10.55 -8.71 9.53
CA VAL A 101 9.56 -9.50 8.80
C VAL A 101 8.28 -8.69 8.70
N VAL A 102 7.79 -8.51 7.47
CA VAL A 102 6.54 -7.81 7.16
C VAL A 102 5.54 -8.82 6.61
N SER A 103 4.33 -8.79 7.15
CA SER A 103 3.22 -9.63 6.71
C SER A 103 1.91 -8.87 6.78
N GLN A 104 0.80 -9.54 6.45
CA GLN A 104 -0.54 -9.00 6.54
C GLN A 104 -1.41 -9.94 7.36
N ASN A 105 -2.23 -9.37 8.25
CA ASN A 105 -3.21 -10.14 8.99
C ASN A 105 -4.48 -10.40 8.16
N PHE A 106 -5.46 -11.08 8.75
CA PHE A 106 -6.70 -11.47 8.08
C PHE A 106 -7.58 -10.30 7.59
N ILE A 107 -7.37 -9.07 8.10
CA ILE A 107 -8.05 -7.84 7.67
C ILE A 107 -7.15 -6.93 6.82
N ASN A 108 -6.00 -7.43 6.38
CA ASN A 108 -4.98 -6.70 5.59
C ASN A 108 -4.30 -5.53 6.31
N ASP A 109 -4.31 -5.48 7.65
CA ASP A 109 -3.42 -4.58 8.38
C ASP A 109 -1.98 -5.11 8.29
N ILE A 110 -1.01 -4.19 8.37
CA ILE A 110 0.41 -4.51 8.25
C ILE A 110 0.89 -5.07 9.58
N GLU A 111 1.42 -6.28 9.58
CA GLU A 111 2.09 -6.88 10.75
C GLU A 111 3.61 -6.83 10.56
N ILE A 112 4.30 -6.33 11.58
CA ILE A 112 5.74 -6.09 11.57
C ILE A 112 6.34 -6.79 12.77
N LEU A 113 7.27 -7.71 12.50
CA LEU A 113 8.09 -8.34 13.51
C LEU A 113 9.46 -7.66 13.48
N LEU A 114 9.76 -6.89 14.53
CA LEU A 114 11.05 -6.23 14.72
C LEU A 114 11.93 -7.08 15.64
N PRO A 115 13.18 -7.40 15.26
CA PRO A 115 14.05 -8.23 16.08
C PRO A 115 14.38 -7.48 17.38
N ALA A 116 14.26 -8.17 18.52
CA ALA A 116 14.69 -7.64 19.80
C ALA A 116 16.21 -7.41 19.77
N LYS A 117 16.67 -6.31 20.37
CA LYS A 117 18.12 -6.00 20.42
C LYS A 117 18.86 -6.82 21.48
N ILE A 118 18.15 -7.40 22.43
CA ILE A 118 18.69 -8.09 23.62
C ILE A 118 17.89 -9.40 23.78
N GLN A 119 18.48 -10.40 24.43
CA GLN A 119 17.87 -11.71 24.75
C GLN A 119 17.74 -12.70 23.57
N ASN A 120 18.37 -12.41 22.43
CA ASN A 120 18.54 -13.42 21.38
C ASN A 120 19.59 -14.45 21.81
N SER A 121 19.50 -15.66 21.26
CA SER A 121 20.49 -16.72 21.42
C SER A 121 20.91 -17.27 20.06
N SER A 122 21.83 -18.24 20.04
CA SER A 122 22.15 -18.98 18.80
C SER A 122 21.01 -19.87 18.30
N GLU A 123 20.04 -20.18 19.16
CA GLU A 123 18.92 -21.08 18.84
C GLU A 123 17.66 -20.33 18.42
N TYR A 124 17.50 -19.07 18.83
CA TYR A 124 16.31 -18.29 18.53
C TYR A 124 16.58 -16.78 18.51
N THR A 125 15.79 -16.08 17.71
CA THR A 125 15.67 -14.62 17.70
C THR A 125 14.30 -14.23 18.23
N LEU A 126 14.26 -13.34 19.20
CA LEU A 126 13.01 -12.78 19.71
C LEU A 126 12.56 -11.63 18.81
N TYR A 127 11.25 -11.51 18.62
CA TYR A 127 10.65 -10.43 17.85
C TYR A 127 9.58 -9.73 18.66
N TYR A 128 9.54 -8.40 18.54
CA TYR A 128 8.39 -7.60 18.94
C TYR A 128 7.43 -7.52 17.76
N CYS A 129 6.18 -7.96 17.98
CA CYS A 129 5.13 -7.88 16.98
C CYS A 129 4.34 -6.56 17.12
N PHE A 130 4.22 -5.84 16.02
CA PHE A 130 3.43 -4.62 15.92
C PHE A 130 2.42 -4.76 14.77
N THR A 131 1.24 -4.18 14.95
CA THR A 131 0.24 -4.03 13.89
C THR A 131 0.08 -2.56 13.56
N ILE A 132 0.24 -2.20 12.28
CA ILE A 132 -0.06 -0.86 11.79
C ILE A 132 -1.42 -0.91 11.10
N LYS A 133 -2.38 -0.24 11.72
CA LYS A 133 -3.69 0.03 11.14
C LYS A 133 -3.66 1.37 10.43
N LEU A 134 -4.01 1.36 9.15
CA LEU A 134 -4.18 2.57 8.35
C LEU A 134 -5.66 2.89 8.18
N GLN A 135 -6.03 4.15 8.46
CA GLN A 135 -7.41 4.63 8.35
C GLN A 135 -7.42 6.08 7.86
N CYS A 136 -8.43 6.43 7.06
CA CYS A 136 -8.75 7.83 6.77
C CYS A 136 -9.58 8.40 7.93
N ALA A 137 -9.32 9.65 8.28
CA ALA A 137 -9.98 10.35 9.38
C ALA A 137 -11.35 10.90 8.98
#